data_AF-A0A9E3NWH2-F1
#
_entry.id   AF-A0A9E3NWH2-F1
#
_cell.length_a   1.000
_cell.length_b   1.000
_cell.length_c   1.000
_cell.angle_alpha   90.00
_cell.angle_beta   90.00
_cell.angle_gamma   90.00
#
_symmetry.space_group_name_H-M   'P 1'
#
loop_
_entity.id
_entity.type
_entity.pdbx_description
1 polymer ?
#
loop_
_entity_poly.entity_id
_entity_poly.type
_entity_poly.pdbx_seq_one_letter_code
_entity_poly.pdbx_strand_id
1 'polypeptide(L)'
;MDAPNLIAKVIDDAPLDDAVLDAIALSACADGVTNVEIVALLKMARQLPTLRDLPHDEIDARVQASFARLNDDGLEGRMRKLAEAANDAAARRRLFGAAVVMQYADGNVSDAENEFLLDFADALGLREAEARAIVDEVEREIASSS
;
A
#
# COMPACT_ATOMS: atom_id res chain seq x y z
N MET A 1 -13.73 11.74 -4.80
CA MET A 1 -14.37 10.68 -3.99
C MET A 1 -13.34 10.17 -2.99
N ASP A 2 -13.77 9.74 -1.81
CA ASP A 2 -12.82 9.30 -0.79
C ASP A 2 -12.18 7.95 -1.22
N ALA A 3 -10.90 7.74 -0.93
CA ALA A 3 -10.20 6.45 -1.00
C ALA A 3 -10.79 5.24 -0.20
N PRO A 4 -11.74 5.34 0.78
CA PRO A 4 -12.17 4.23 1.62
C PRO A 4 -12.88 3.14 0.87
N ASN A 5 -13.67 3.49 -0.15
CA ASN A 5 -14.44 2.50 -0.88
C ASN A 5 -13.55 1.69 -1.82
N LEU A 6 -12.43 2.26 -2.24
CA LEU A 6 -11.48 1.63 -3.14
C LEU A 6 -10.67 0.54 -2.43
N ILE A 7 -10.14 0.89 -1.25
CA ILE A 7 -9.39 -0.03 -0.39
C ILE A 7 -10.27 -1.21 0.01
N ALA A 8 -11.47 -0.96 0.55
CA ALA A 8 -12.35 -2.05 0.99
C ALA A 8 -12.84 -2.97 -0.14
N LYS A 9 -12.78 -2.54 -1.41
CA LYS A 9 -13.16 -3.34 -2.59
C LYS A 9 -12.00 -4.15 -3.16
N VAL A 10 -10.78 -3.63 -3.09
CA VAL A 10 -9.59 -4.22 -3.72
C VAL A 10 -8.76 -5.04 -2.72
N ILE A 11 -8.84 -4.72 -1.44
CA ILE A 11 -8.03 -5.29 -0.34
C ILE A 11 -8.94 -6.14 0.55
N ASP A 12 -8.71 -7.45 0.55
CA ASP A 12 -9.44 -8.42 1.39
C ASP A 12 -9.26 -8.16 2.90
N ASP A 13 -10.28 -8.51 3.69
CA ASP A 13 -10.29 -8.43 5.16
C ASP A 13 -9.52 -9.60 5.80
N ALA A 14 -8.23 -9.38 6.07
CA ALA A 14 -7.32 -10.36 6.70
C ALA A 14 -6.37 -9.66 7.71
N PRO A 15 -5.70 -10.37 8.63
CA PRO A 15 -4.82 -9.74 9.61
C PRO A 15 -3.41 -9.48 9.02
N LEU A 16 -3.28 -8.47 8.16
CA LEU A 16 -2.00 -8.05 7.56
C LEU A 16 -1.77 -6.53 7.66
N ASP A 17 -2.46 -5.84 8.57
CA ASP A 17 -2.59 -4.38 8.47
C ASP A 17 -1.27 -3.65 8.65
N ASP A 18 -0.42 -4.06 9.57
CA ASP A 18 0.91 -3.44 9.71
C ASP A 18 1.77 -3.66 8.47
N ALA A 19 1.64 -4.82 7.82
CA ALA A 19 2.34 -5.10 6.56
C ALA A 19 1.76 -4.29 5.39
N VAL A 20 0.44 -4.06 5.38
CA VAL A 20 -0.24 -3.18 4.42
C VAL A 20 0.19 -1.73 4.62
N LEU A 21 0.23 -1.25 5.88
CA LEU A 21 0.72 0.08 6.22
C LEU A 21 2.19 0.24 5.79
N ASP A 22 3.01 -0.80 5.95
CA ASP A 22 4.40 -0.79 5.50
C ASP A 22 4.52 -0.78 3.97
N ALA A 23 3.64 -1.48 3.25
CA ALA A 23 3.60 -1.45 1.78
C ALA A 23 3.22 -0.06 1.26
N ILE A 24 2.24 0.59 1.91
CA ILE A 24 1.84 1.96 1.57
C ILE A 24 2.96 2.95 1.94
N ALA A 25 3.58 2.80 3.11
CA ALA A 25 4.70 3.65 3.52
C ALA A 25 5.91 3.50 2.59
N LEU A 26 6.24 2.28 2.15
CA LEU A 26 7.27 2.01 1.15
C LEU A 26 7.00 2.77 -0.15
N SER A 27 5.75 2.69 -0.63
CA SER A 27 5.33 3.39 -1.85
C SER A 27 5.48 4.90 -1.73
N ALA A 28 5.11 5.48 -0.58
CA ALA A 28 5.27 6.90 -0.31
C ALA A 28 6.74 7.35 -0.19
N CYS A 29 7.67 6.42 0.02
CA CYS A 29 9.09 6.75 0.18
C CYS A 29 9.90 6.60 -1.11
N ALA A 30 9.29 6.18 -2.22
CA ALA A 30 9.99 5.86 -3.46
C ALA A 30 10.66 7.10 -4.10
N ASP A 31 10.02 8.27 -4.02
CA ASP A 31 10.52 9.55 -4.54
C ASP A 31 10.86 10.57 -3.42
N GLY A 32 10.40 10.31 -2.19
CA GLY A 32 10.82 10.96 -0.96
C GLY A 32 9.64 11.42 -0.11
N VAL A 33 9.70 11.19 1.20
CA VAL A 33 8.54 11.41 2.08
C VAL A 33 8.19 12.89 2.22
N THR A 34 6.97 13.24 1.84
CA THR A 34 6.35 14.53 2.12
C THR A 34 5.28 14.44 3.20
N ASN A 35 4.96 15.58 3.82
CA ASN A 35 3.82 15.66 4.75
C ASN A 35 2.48 15.31 4.07
N VAL A 36 2.39 15.42 2.74
CA VAL A 36 1.18 15.08 1.98
C VAL A 36 0.98 13.56 1.96
N GLU A 37 2.02 12.77 1.70
CA GLU A 37 1.88 11.31 1.73
C GLU A 37 1.60 10.79 3.14
N ILE A 38 2.17 11.39 4.19
CA ILE A 38 1.86 10.99 5.58
C ILE A 38 0.37 11.20 5.87
N VAL A 39 -0.20 12.33 5.46
CA VAL A 39 -1.64 12.60 5.62
C VAL A 39 -2.49 11.64 4.79
N ALA A 40 -2.07 11.32 3.57
CA ALA A 40 -2.74 10.34 2.71
C ALA A 40 -2.70 8.92 3.32
N LEU A 41 -1.55 8.48 3.82
CA LEU A 41 -1.37 7.21 4.51
C LEU A 41 -2.24 7.14 5.77
N LEU A 42 -2.27 8.18 6.60
CA LEU A 42 -3.16 8.24 7.77
C LEU A 42 -4.64 8.17 7.37
N LYS A 43 -5.02 8.84 6.29
CA LYS A 43 -6.39 8.78 5.75
C LYS A 43 -6.72 7.34 5.30
N MET A 44 -5.80 6.67 4.59
CA MET A 44 -5.97 5.28 4.17
C MET A 44 -6.02 4.30 5.34
N ALA A 45 -5.12 4.47 6.32
CA ALA A 45 -5.05 3.61 7.50
C ALA A 45 -6.37 3.59 8.27
N ARG A 46 -7.00 4.75 8.44
CA ARG A 46 -8.32 4.90 9.11
C ARG A 46 -9.47 4.28 8.32
N GLN A 47 -9.23 3.83 7.11
CA GLN A 47 -10.24 3.26 6.21
C GLN A 47 -10.07 1.75 6.02
N LEU A 48 -8.96 1.17 6.47
CA LEU A 48 -8.77 -0.27 6.45
C LEU A 48 -9.84 -0.94 7.33
N PRO A 49 -10.57 -1.96 6.82
CA PRO A 49 -11.69 -2.59 7.55
C PRO A 49 -11.36 -3.02 8.98
N THR A 50 -10.13 -3.48 9.17
CA THR A 50 -9.52 -3.97 10.41
C THR A 50 -9.02 -2.87 11.36
N LEU A 51 -8.82 -1.65 10.87
CA LEU A 51 -8.30 -0.51 11.65
C LEU A 51 -9.34 0.58 11.88
N ARG A 52 -10.39 0.68 11.06
CA ARG A 52 -11.34 1.80 11.07
C ARG A 52 -12.07 2.00 12.40
N ASP A 53 -12.19 0.94 13.19
CA ASP A 53 -12.87 0.96 14.50
C ASP A 53 -11.89 1.19 15.67
N LEU A 54 -10.59 1.32 15.40
CA LEU A 54 -9.57 1.62 16.40
C LEU A 54 -9.52 3.13 16.73
N PRO A 55 -9.07 3.50 17.94
CA PRO A 55 -8.76 4.88 18.30
C PRO A 55 -7.76 5.53 17.32
N HIS A 56 -7.96 6.81 17.00
CA HIS A 56 -7.09 7.51 16.05
C HIS A 56 -5.63 7.56 16.51
N ASP A 57 -5.37 7.72 17.80
CA ASP A 57 -4.02 7.71 18.39
C ASP A 57 -3.32 6.35 18.22
N GLU A 58 -4.08 5.25 18.25
CA GLU A 58 -3.56 3.91 17.98
C GLU A 58 -3.18 3.74 16.50
N ILE A 59 -4.03 4.23 15.58
CA ILE A 59 -3.76 4.20 14.13
C ILE A 59 -2.53 5.06 13.80
N ASP A 60 -2.46 6.27 14.37
CA ASP A 60 -1.33 7.18 14.20
C ASP A 60 -0.03 6.53 14.70
N ALA A 61 -0.05 5.86 15.86
CA ALA A 61 1.10 5.12 16.39
C ALA A 61 1.55 3.97 15.48
N ARG A 62 0.61 3.24 14.87
CA ARG A 62 0.91 2.16 13.92
C ARG A 62 1.57 2.69 12.64
N VAL A 63 1.06 3.80 12.10
CA VAL A 63 1.67 4.46 10.93
C VAL A 63 3.08 4.98 11.25
N GLN A 64 3.29 5.59 12.43
CA GLN A 64 4.64 5.99 12.86
C GLN A 64 5.57 4.78 13.00
N ALA A 65 5.07 3.66 13.52
CA ALA A 65 5.84 2.42 13.60
C ALA A 65 6.21 1.86 12.21
N SER A 66 5.37 2.04 11.19
CA SER A 66 5.69 1.69 9.81
C SER A 66 6.87 2.49 9.27
N PHE A 67 6.87 3.81 9.44
CA PHE A 67 8.01 4.65 9.04
C PHE A 67 9.27 4.32 9.83
N ALA A 68 9.15 4.03 11.13
CA ALA A 68 10.30 3.60 11.93
C ALA A 68 10.91 2.30 11.40
N ARG A 69 10.08 1.28 11.12
CA ARG A 69 10.55 0.02 10.52
C ARG A 69 11.21 0.24 9.16
N LEU A 70 10.65 1.13 8.34
CA LEU A 70 11.22 1.47 7.04
C LEU A 70 12.56 2.19 7.16
N ASN A 71 12.68 3.13 8.10
CA ASN A 71 13.93 3.83 8.36
C ASN A 71 15.02 2.87 8.87
N ASP A 72 14.65 1.90 9.72
CA ASP A 72 15.59 0.92 10.27
C ASP A 72 16.03 -0.12 9.22
N ASP A 73 15.10 -0.59 8.39
CA ASP A 73 15.33 -1.65 7.42
C ASP A 73 15.87 -1.14 6.07
N GLY A 74 15.63 0.13 5.76
CA GLY A 74 15.74 0.69 4.41
C GLY A 74 14.66 0.16 3.46
N LEU A 75 14.54 0.78 2.28
CA LEU A 75 13.52 0.45 1.28
C LEU A 75 13.58 -1.03 0.87
N GLU A 76 14.74 -1.47 0.37
CA GLU A 76 14.93 -2.86 -0.08
C GLU A 76 14.77 -3.89 1.06
N GLY A 77 15.27 -3.56 2.25
CA GLY A 77 15.19 -4.45 3.41
C GLY A 77 13.76 -4.65 3.88
N ARG A 78 12.97 -3.58 3.93
CA ARG A 78 11.55 -3.65 4.29
C ARG A 78 10.75 -4.39 3.22
N MET A 79 11.00 -4.11 1.94
CA MET A 79 10.36 -4.79 0.81
C MET A 79 10.57 -6.31 0.87
N ARG A 80 11.80 -6.76 1.15
CA ARG A 80 12.13 -8.18 1.31
C ARG A 80 11.38 -8.83 2.47
N LYS A 81 11.35 -8.18 3.63
CA LYS A 81 10.62 -8.69 4.80
C LYS A 81 9.11 -8.81 4.55
N LEU A 82 8.53 -7.88 3.79
CA LEU A 82 7.13 -7.97 3.36
C LEU A 82 6.90 -9.16 2.44
N ALA A 83 7.79 -9.39 1.48
CA ALA A 83 7.73 -10.56 0.61
C ALA A 83 7.84 -11.88 1.38
N GLU A 84 8.75 -11.97 2.36
CA GLU A 84 8.90 -13.14 3.23
C GLU A 84 7.64 -13.39 4.10
N ALA A 85 6.94 -12.33 4.51
CA ALA A 85 5.70 -12.45 5.27
C ALA A 85 4.47 -12.81 4.40
N ALA A 86 4.53 -12.55 3.08
CA ALA A 86 3.45 -12.76 2.13
C ALA A 86 3.37 -14.23 1.66
N ASN A 87 3.03 -15.12 2.60
CA ASN A 87 3.09 -16.57 2.42
C ASN A 87 2.12 -17.15 1.38
N ASP A 88 1.06 -16.42 1.00
CA ASP A 88 0.07 -16.85 0.03
C ASP A 88 -0.26 -15.78 -1.02
N ALA A 89 -1.01 -16.17 -2.05
CA ALA A 89 -1.37 -15.28 -3.15
C ALA A 89 -2.27 -14.12 -2.72
N ALA A 90 -3.13 -14.32 -1.70
CA ALA A 90 -4.01 -13.27 -1.20
C ALA A 90 -3.21 -12.18 -0.46
N ALA A 91 -2.24 -12.59 0.37
CA ALA A 91 -1.32 -11.69 1.04
C ALA A 91 -0.53 -10.84 0.05
N ARG A 92 0.08 -11.46 -0.97
CA ARG A 92 0.84 -10.73 -2.00
C ARG A 92 -0.03 -9.74 -2.76
N ARG A 93 -1.21 -10.18 -3.21
CA ARG A 93 -2.19 -9.33 -3.89
C ARG A 93 -2.57 -8.13 -3.03
N ARG A 94 -2.80 -8.37 -1.73
CA ARG A 94 -3.21 -7.32 -0.81
C ARG A 94 -2.11 -6.29 -0.56
N LEU A 95 -0.88 -6.73 -0.34
CA LEU A 95 0.26 -5.83 -0.15
C LEU A 95 0.53 -5.01 -1.43
N PHE A 96 0.53 -5.66 -2.58
CA PHE A 96 0.73 -5.00 -3.86
C PHE A 96 -0.41 -4.01 -4.17
N GLY A 97 -1.66 -4.45 -4.04
CA GLY A 97 -2.84 -3.62 -4.27
C GLY A 97 -2.86 -2.38 -3.39
N ALA A 98 -2.42 -2.47 -2.13
CA ALA A 98 -2.31 -1.30 -1.25
C ALA A 98 -1.29 -0.28 -1.74
N ALA A 99 -0.12 -0.73 -2.22
CA ALA A 99 0.87 0.16 -2.82
C ALA A 99 0.33 0.83 -4.09
N VAL A 100 -0.33 0.07 -4.97
CA VAL A 100 -0.96 0.61 -6.19
C VAL A 100 -2.01 1.66 -5.86
N VAL A 101 -2.91 1.39 -4.90
CA VAL A 101 -3.94 2.36 -4.49
C VAL A 101 -3.32 3.67 -4.01
N MET A 102 -2.17 3.61 -3.32
CA MET A 102 -1.47 4.80 -2.86
C MET A 102 -0.92 5.65 -4.01
N GLN A 103 -0.20 5.05 -4.95
CA GLN A 103 0.39 5.78 -6.07
C GLN A 103 -0.66 6.35 -7.02
N TYR A 104 -1.76 5.63 -7.23
CA TYR A 104 -2.81 6.08 -8.14
C TYR A 104 -3.81 7.03 -7.46
N ALA A 105 -3.68 7.31 -6.16
CA ALA A 105 -4.66 8.07 -5.39
C ALA A 105 -4.86 9.52 -5.89
N ASP A 106 -3.82 10.14 -6.45
CA ASP A 106 -3.87 11.50 -6.99
C ASP A 106 -4.12 11.55 -8.51
N GLY A 107 -4.23 10.38 -9.14
CA GLY A 107 -4.49 10.20 -10.57
C GLY A 107 -3.27 10.33 -11.49
N ASN A 108 -2.06 10.53 -10.96
CA ASN A 108 -0.84 10.62 -11.77
C ASN A 108 0.28 9.76 -11.16
N VAL A 109 0.71 8.73 -11.87
CA VAL A 109 1.86 7.91 -11.48
C VAL A 109 3.09 8.33 -12.26
N SER A 110 4.15 8.67 -11.55
CA SER A 110 5.46 9.02 -12.11
C SER A 110 6.23 7.78 -12.59
N ASP A 111 7.31 7.99 -13.36
CA ASP A 111 8.18 6.90 -13.82
C ASP A 111 8.83 6.16 -12.63
N ALA A 112 9.22 6.88 -11.57
CA ALA A 112 9.84 6.31 -10.37
C ALA A 112 8.85 5.46 -9.55
N GLU A 113 7.59 5.89 -9.47
CA GLU A 113 6.53 5.12 -8.82
C GLU A 113 6.20 3.83 -9.59
N ASN A 114 6.17 3.90 -10.92
CA ASN A 114 6.04 2.71 -11.76
C ASN A 114 7.22 1.75 -11.58
N GLU A 115 8.46 2.25 -11.55
CA GLU A 115 9.65 1.44 -11.28
C GLU A 115 9.55 0.74 -9.92
N PHE A 116 9.13 1.47 -8.88
CA PHE A 116 8.88 0.88 -7.56
C PHE A 116 7.82 -0.24 -7.60
N LEU A 117 6.71 -0.07 -8.33
CA LEU A 117 5.69 -1.12 -8.42
C LEU A 117 6.23 -2.37 -9.11
N LEU A 118 7.05 -2.21 -10.15
CA LEU A 118 7.68 -3.35 -10.81
C LEU A 118 8.61 -4.10 -9.83
N ASP A 119 9.48 -3.38 -9.13
CA ASP A 119 10.38 -3.97 -8.13
C ASP A 119 9.61 -4.66 -7.00
N PHE A 120 8.52 -4.04 -6.54
CA PHE A 120 7.71 -4.60 -5.47
C PHE A 120 6.92 -5.84 -5.91
N ALA A 121 6.38 -5.84 -7.14
CA ALA A 121 5.75 -7.02 -7.73
C ALA A 121 6.74 -8.18 -7.83
N ASP A 122 7.96 -7.90 -8.30
CA ASP A 122 9.03 -8.89 -8.40
C ASP A 122 9.43 -9.43 -7.02
N ALA A 123 9.57 -8.55 -6.02
CA ALA A 123 9.86 -8.96 -4.64
C ALA A 123 8.78 -9.88 -4.07
N LEU A 124 7.51 -9.58 -4.32
CA LEU A 124 6.37 -10.42 -3.91
C LEU A 124 6.26 -11.71 -4.73
N GLY A 125 7.04 -11.85 -5.80
CA GLY A 125 6.98 -12.99 -6.73
C GLY A 125 5.66 -13.04 -7.50
N LEU A 126 5.08 -11.87 -7.82
CA LEU A 126 3.92 -11.75 -8.69
C LEU A 126 4.36 -11.87 -10.15
N ARG A 127 3.59 -12.57 -10.98
CA ARG A 127 3.82 -12.53 -12.43
C ARG A 127 3.35 -11.18 -12.98
N GLU A 128 3.99 -10.73 -14.06
CA GLU A 128 3.62 -9.49 -14.76
C GLU A 128 2.12 -9.38 -15.04
N ALA A 129 1.50 -10.46 -15.55
CA ALA A 129 0.06 -10.49 -15.82
C ALA A 129 -0.81 -10.36 -14.55
N GLU A 130 -0.34 -10.85 -13.41
CA GLU A 130 -1.04 -10.74 -12.12
C GLU A 130 -0.93 -9.33 -11.56
N ALA A 131 0.29 -8.75 -11.58
CA ALA A 131 0.52 -7.37 -11.18
C ALA A 131 -0.30 -6.40 -12.05
N ARG A 132 -0.28 -6.59 -13.38
CA ARG A 132 -1.07 -5.77 -14.32
C ARG A 132 -2.56 -5.86 -14.04
N ALA A 133 -3.09 -7.05 -13.77
CA ALA A 133 -4.51 -7.22 -13.47
C ALA A 133 -4.93 -6.46 -12.19
N ILE A 134 -4.05 -6.39 -11.18
CA ILE A 134 -4.29 -5.62 -9.95
C ILE A 134 -4.30 -4.11 -10.26
N VAL A 135 -3.34 -3.63 -11.05
CA VAL A 135 -3.29 -2.22 -11.48
C VAL A 135 -4.53 -1.82 -12.25
N ASP A 136 -4.90 -2.60 -13.28
CA ASP A 136 -6.09 -2.32 -14.10
C ASP A 136 -7.39 -2.30 -13.26
N GLU A 137 -7.46 -3.13 -12.21
CA GLU A 137 -8.60 -3.13 -11.29
C GLU A 137 -8.66 -1.87 -10.44
N VAL A 138 -7.54 -1.45 -9.86
CA VAL A 138 -7.45 -0.20 -9.08
C VAL A 138 -7.79 1.00 -9.96
N GLU A 139 -7.21 1.09 -11.16
CA GLU A 139 -7.49 2.17 -12.11
C GLU A 139 -8.98 2.24 -12.47
N ARG A 140 -9.62 1.10 -12.77
CA ARG A 140 -11.06 1.03 -13.06
C ARG A 140 -11.90 1.50 -11.89
N GLU A 141 -11.57 1.06 -10.68
CA GLU A 141 -12.31 1.47 -9.48
C GLU A 141 -12.15 2.99 -9.24
N ILE A 142 -10.96 3.57 -9.46
CA ILE A 142 -10.72 5.02 -9.33
C ILE A 142 -11.50 5.79 -10.40
N ALA A 143 -11.50 5.32 -11.64
CA ALA A 143 -12.23 5.93 -12.74
C ALA A 143 -13.76 5.86 -12.55
N SER A 144 -14.28 4.74 -12.02
CA SER A 144 -15.71 4.59 -11.67
C SER A 144 -16.13 5.43 -10.46
N SER A 145 -15.14 5.88 -9.69
CA SER A 145 -15.28 6.66 -8.48
C SER A 145 -15.04 8.16 -8.70
N SER A 146 -14.88 8.62 -9.95
CA SER A 146 -14.67 10.03 -10.31
C SER A 146 -15.90 10.62 -10.97
#